data_AF-A0A9J7M1S9-F1
#
_entry.id   AF-A0A9J7M1S9-F1
#
_cell.length_a   1.000
_cell.length_b   1.000
_cell.length_c   1.000
_cell.angle_alpha   90.00
_cell.angle_beta   90.00
_cell.angle_gamma   90.00
#
_symmetry.space_group_name_H-M   'P 1'
#
loop_
_entity.id
_entity.type
_entity.pdbx_description
1 polymer ?
#
loop_
_entity_poly.entity_id
_entity_poly.type
_entity_poly.pdbx_seq_one_letter_code
_entity_poly.pdbx_strand_id
1 'polypeptide(L)'
;MIQSSNVFLIPFQAAYAVLVFTLFFKSVDMLRRPNSSRALFFTALATYGTGFIIWNIDNFFCHNIREFRGTLTSTFRPLTQLHAWWHLLAGLGTYIHVLYSVQVRTNYLKWPGKVKTIMGIPYYHVSKKVEKNGPVHKD
;
A
#
# COMPACT_ATOMS: atom_id res chain seq x y z
N MET A 1 0.57 1.49 -36.37
CA MET A 1 1.32 1.88 -35.15
C MET A 1 0.62 1.40 -33.87
N ILE A 2 0.08 0.17 -33.85
CA ILE A 2 -0.70 -0.40 -32.71
C ILE A 2 -0.07 -1.71 -32.20
N GLN A 3 0.85 -2.32 -32.97
CA GLN A 3 1.50 -3.59 -32.63
C GLN A 3 2.60 -3.44 -31.56
N SER A 4 3.31 -2.31 -31.53
CA SER A 4 4.51 -2.12 -30.68
C SER A 4 4.22 -1.71 -29.24
N SER A 5 3.05 -1.11 -28.96
CA SER A 5 2.67 -0.70 -27.60
C SER A 5 2.25 -1.87 -26.72
N ASN A 6 1.58 -2.89 -27.27
CA ASN A 6 1.11 -4.06 -26.50
C ASN A 6 2.26 -4.97 -26.04
N VAL A 7 3.34 -5.06 -26.83
CA VAL A 7 4.50 -5.93 -26.52
C VAL A 7 5.26 -5.47 -25.27
N PHE A 8 5.22 -4.18 -24.93
CA PHE A 8 5.86 -3.66 -23.70
C PHE A 8 4.88 -3.58 -22.52
N LEU A 9 3.60 -3.29 -22.78
CA LEU A 9 2.57 -3.18 -21.73
C LEU A 9 2.21 -4.53 -21.09
N ILE A 10 2.08 -5.59 -21.89
CA ILE A 10 1.72 -6.93 -21.40
C ILE A 10 2.79 -7.51 -20.44
N PRO A 11 4.09 -7.52 -20.76
CA PRO A 11 5.09 -8.03 -19.82
C PRO A 11 5.22 -7.15 -18.58
N PHE A 12 5.02 -5.84 -18.69
CA PHE A 12 4.99 -4.95 -17.52
C PHE A 12 3.83 -5.29 -16.57
N GLN A 13 2.62 -5.45 -17.09
CA GLN A 13 1.45 -5.83 -16.29
C GLN A 13 1.63 -7.23 -15.68
N ALA A 14 2.18 -8.18 -16.43
CA ALA A 14 2.46 -9.52 -15.93
C ALA A 14 3.52 -9.52 -14.81
N ALA A 15 4.62 -8.79 -14.99
CA ALA A 15 5.66 -8.66 -13.96
C ALA A 15 5.11 -8.00 -12.69
N TYR A 16 4.29 -6.96 -12.83
CA TYR A 16 3.60 -6.33 -11.71
C TYR A 16 2.67 -7.30 -10.97
N ALA A 17 1.88 -8.10 -11.70
CA ALA A 17 1.01 -9.11 -11.12
C ALA A 17 1.82 -10.14 -10.30
N VAL A 18 2.91 -10.67 -10.86
CA VAL A 18 3.80 -11.61 -10.15
C VAL A 18 4.35 -10.98 -8.86
N LEU A 19 4.76 -9.71 -8.89
CA LEU A 19 5.22 -8.98 -7.72
C LEU A 19 4.11 -8.89 -6.65
N VAL A 20 2.89 -8.51 -7.03
CA VAL A 20 1.77 -8.40 -6.08
C VAL A 20 1.39 -9.75 -5.49
N PHE A 21 1.35 -10.82 -6.31
CA PHE A 21 1.07 -12.18 -5.83
C PHE A 21 2.13 -12.65 -4.84
N THR A 22 3.42 -12.50 -5.17
CA THR A 22 4.51 -12.89 -4.27
C THR A 22 4.48 -12.11 -2.96
N LEU A 23 4.18 -10.80 -3.00
CA LEU A 23 3.96 -9.99 -1.80
C LEU A 23 2.77 -10.49 -0.98
N PHE A 24 1.67 -10.84 -1.62
CA PHE A 24 0.49 -11.39 -0.95
C PHE A 24 0.82 -12.69 -0.22
N PHE A 25 1.45 -13.65 -0.89
CA PHE A 25 1.84 -14.92 -0.28
C PHE A 25 2.83 -14.71 0.89
N LYS A 26 3.85 -13.88 0.72
CA LYS A 26 4.79 -13.55 1.82
C LYS A 26 4.08 -12.88 2.99
N SER A 27 3.07 -12.06 2.72
CA SER A 27 2.28 -11.44 3.78
C SER A 27 1.48 -12.47 4.56
N VAL A 28 0.83 -13.42 3.87
CA VAL A 28 0.11 -14.53 4.52
C VAL A 28 1.06 -15.39 5.36
N ASP A 29 2.26 -15.70 4.86
CA ASP A 29 3.28 -16.41 5.64
C ASP A 29 3.69 -15.60 6.90
N MET A 30 3.75 -14.28 6.77
CA MET A 30 4.06 -13.36 7.86
C MET A 30 2.93 -13.25 8.90
N LEU A 31 1.67 -13.54 8.54
CA LEU A 31 0.56 -13.70 9.49
C LEU A 31 0.70 -14.95 10.36
N ARG A 32 1.40 -15.98 9.89
CA ARG A 32 1.64 -17.20 10.69
C ARG A 32 2.63 -16.98 11.85
N ARG A 33 3.32 -15.84 11.88
CA ARG A 33 4.24 -15.48 12.97
C ARG A 33 3.44 -15.00 14.20
N PRO A 34 3.77 -15.47 15.42
CA PRO A 34 3.14 -14.96 16.64
C PRO A 34 3.47 -13.46 16.81
N ASN A 35 2.50 -12.66 17.27
CA ASN A 35 2.54 -11.18 17.37
C ASN A 35 2.39 -10.38 16.06
N SER A 36 1.75 -10.95 15.04
CA SER A 36 1.42 -10.25 13.81
C SER A 36 0.07 -9.51 13.90
N SER A 37 0.03 -8.19 13.68
CA SER A 37 -1.23 -7.41 13.71
C SER A 37 -2.09 -7.70 12.48
N ARG A 38 -3.08 -8.59 12.64
CA ARG A 38 -4.05 -8.93 11.58
C ARG A 38 -4.82 -7.71 11.05
N ALA A 39 -5.15 -6.76 11.94
CA ALA A 39 -5.87 -5.55 11.58
C ALA A 39 -5.13 -4.73 10.51
N LEU A 40 -3.83 -4.47 10.66
CA LEU A 40 -3.05 -3.72 9.68
C LEU A 40 -2.97 -4.42 8.33
N PHE A 41 -2.83 -5.74 8.34
CA PHE A 41 -2.83 -6.53 7.11
C PHE A 41 -4.17 -6.44 6.37
N PHE A 42 -5.28 -6.66 7.07
CA PHE A 42 -6.61 -6.57 6.45
C PHE A 42 -6.90 -5.16 5.95
N THR A 43 -6.50 -4.11 6.68
CA THR A 43 -6.65 -2.73 6.21
C THR A 43 -5.83 -2.49 4.94
N ALA A 44 -4.54 -2.89 4.92
CA ALA A 44 -3.70 -2.75 3.72
C ALA A 44 -4.31 -3.48 2.51
N LEU A 45 -4.78 -4.71 2.71
CA LEU A 45 -5.39 -5.53 1.67
C LEU A 45 -6.71 -4.93 1.17
N ALA A 46 -7.56 -4.43 2.08
CA ALA A 46 -8.82 -3.80 1.73
C ALA A 46 -8.60 -2.50 0.95
N THR A 47 -7.69 -1.64 1.38
CA THR A 47 -7.40 -0.36 0.69
C THR A 47 -6.81 -0.61 -0.70
N TYR A 48 -5.84 -1.52 -0.81
CA TYR A 48 -5.22 -1.86 -2.09
C TYR A 48 -6.21 -2.57 -3.04
N GLY A 49 -7.00 -3.52 -2.51
CA GLY A 49 -8.05 -4.22 -3.26
C GLY A 49 -9.15 -3.29 -3.75
N THR A 50 -9.55 -2.32 -2.95
CA THR A 50 -10.51 -1.27 -3.37
C THR A 50 -9.94 -0.42 -4.50
N GLY A 51 -8.66 -0.05 -4.42
CA GLY A 51 -7.96 0.62 -5.52
C GLY A 51 -7.97 -0.21 -6.81
N PHE A 52 -7.76 -1.52 -6.72
CA PHE A 52 -7.81 -2.43 -7.87
C PHE A 52 -9.21 -2.56 -8.47
N ILE A 53 -10.26 -2.62 -7.63
CA ILE A 53 -11.66 -2.64 -8.10
C ILE A 53 -11.96 -1.33 -8.84
N ILE A 54 -11.59 -0.18 -8.27
CA ILE A 54 -11.76 1.13 -8.90
C ILE A 54 -11.02 1.20 -10.24
N TRP A 55 -9.81 0.66 -10.31
CA TRP A 55 -9.06 0.58 -11.57
C TRP A 55 -9.75 -0.30 -12.63
N ASN A 56 -10.34 -1.44 -12.25
CA ASN A 56 -11.11 -2.27 -13.18
C ASN A 56 -12.39 -1.57 -13.66
N ILE A 57 -13.08 -0.85 -12.77
CA ILE A 57 -14.24 -0.02 -13.11
C ILE A 57 -13.81 1.08 -14.09
N ASP A 58 -12.71 1.79 -13.83
CA ASP A 58 -12.18 2.83 -14.73
C ASP A 58 -11.87 2.28 -16.15
N ASN A 59 -11.29 1.07 -16.23
CA ASN A 59 -11.06 0.39 -17.51
C ASN A 59 -12.35 -0.02 -18.22
N PHE A 60 -13.34 -0.55 -17.50
CA PHE A 60 -14.62 -0.97 -18.09
C PHE A 60 -15.45 0.23 -18.59
N PHE A 61 -15.49 1.31 -17.82
CA PHE A 61 -16.20 2.54 -18.17
C PHE A 61 -15.41 3.48 -19.10
N CYS A 62 -14.24 3.06 -19.58
CA CYS A 62 -13.37 3.87 -20.45
C CYS A 62 -14.11 4.37 -21.73
N HIS A 63 -15.07 3.60 -22.25
CA HIS A 63 -15.90 4.01 -23.39
C HIS A 63 -16.91 5.10 -23.01
N ASN A 64 -17.61 4.95 -21.88
CA ASN A 64 -18.59 5.92 -21.40
C ASN A 64 -17.95 7.24 -20.95
N ILE A 65 -16.77 7.20 -20.31
CA ILE A 65 -16.04 8.40 -19.88
C ILE A 65 -15.54 9.22 -21.09
N ARG A 66 -15.22 8.56 -22.21
CA ARG A 66 -14.82 9.24 -23.46
C ARG A 66 -15.98 9.99 -24.11
N GLU A 67 -17.18 9.43 -24.10
CA GLU A 67 -18.38 10.11 -24.60
C GLU A 67 -18.84 11.23 -23.65
N PHE A 68 -18.81 11.01 -22.34
CA PHE A 68 -19.17 12.03 -21.34
C PHE A 68 -18.20 13.23 -21.34
N ARG A 69 -16.93 13.04 -21.74
CA ARG A 69 -15.96 14.13 -21.96
C ARG A 69 -16.31 15.06 -23.11
N GLY A 70 -17.19 14.64 -24.02
CA GLY A 70 -17.73 15.50 -25.08
C GLY A 70 -18.72 16.54 -24.56
N THR A 71 -19.34 16.29 -23.39
CA THR A 71 -20.42 17.09 -22.83
C THR A 71 -20.09 17.79 -21.51
N LEU A 72 -18.95 17.49 -20.86
CA LEU A 72 -18.59 18.07 -19.56
C LEU A 72 -17.57 19.20 -19.62
N THR A 73 -17.90 20.29 -18.93
CA THR A 73 -17.06 21.47 -18.66
C THR A 73 -15.78 21.12 -17.89
N SER A 74 -14.71 21.88 -18.17
CA SER A 74 -13.32 21.63 -17.79
C SER A 74 -13.05 21.33 -16.29
N THR A 75 -13.94 21.76 -15.41
CA THR A 75 -13.78 21.73 -13.94
C THR A 75 -13.97 20.34 -13.31
N PHE A 76 -14.78 19.46 -13.89
CA PHE A 76 -15.02 18.10 -13.36
C PHE A 76 -14.07 17.04 -13.91
N ARG A 77 -13.15 17.43 -14.79
CA ARG A 77 -12.12 16.54 -15.38
C ARG A 77 -11.18 15.89 -14.36
N PRO A 78 -10.81 16.53 -13.22
CA PRO A 78 -9.97 15.89 -12.20
C PRO A 78 -10.76 14.95 -11.28
N LEU A 79 -12.01 15.30 -10.94
CA LEU A 79 -12.89 14.47 -10.10
C LEU A 79 -13.39 13.21 -10.84
N THR A 80 -13.51 13.28 -12.16
CA THR A 80 -13.85 12.13 -13.02
C THR A 80 -12.63 11.27 -13.39
N GLN A 81 -11.40 11.67 -13.02
CA GLN A 81 -10.24 10.77 -13.07
C GLN A 81 -10.31 9.80 -11.89
N LEU A 82 -11.17 8.80 -12.00
CA LEU A 82 -11.12 7.59 -11.16
C LEU A 82 -9.71 6.99 -11.15
N HIS A 83 -8.95 7.24 -12.22
CA HIS A 83 -7.52 7.00 -12.30
C HIS A 83 -6.70 7.60 -11.14
N ALA A 84 -6.95 8.84 -10.72
CA ALA A 84 -6.21 9.46 -9.62
C ALA A 84 -6.55 8.81 -8.27
N TRP A 85 -7.81 8.38 -8.09
CA TRP A 85 -8.28 7.74 -6.87
C TRP A 85 -7.68 6.35 -6.67
N TRP A 86 -7.50 5.55 -7.72
CA TRP A 86 -6.82 4.26 -7.55
C TRP A 86 -5.35 4.46 -7.16
N HIS A 87 -4.65 5.45 -7.73
CA HIS A 87 -3.26 5.75 -7.34
C HIS A 87 -3.17 6.13 -5.86
N LEU A 88 -4.11 6.95 -5.38
CA LEU A 88 -4.16 7.35 -3.97
C LEU A 88 -4.43 6.14 -3.04
N LEU A 89 -5.39 5.28 -3.40
CA LEU A 89 -5.73 4.10 -2.61
C LEU A 89 -4.65 3.02 -2.66
N ALA A 90 -4.05 2.77 -3.83
CA ALA A 90 -2.93 1.85 -3.98
C ALA A 90 -1.69 2.34 -3.22
N GLY A 91 -1.41 3.66 -3.25
CA GLY A 91 -0.35 4.28 -2.47
C GLY A 91 -0.58 4.16 -0.96
N LEU A 92 -1.80 4.40 -0.50
CA LEU A 92 -2.15 4.23 0.92
C LEU A 92 -2.08 2.76 1.36
N GLY A 93 -2.59 1.83 0.54
CA GLY A 93 -2.53 0.40 0.82
C GLY A 93 -1.09 -0.12 0.91
N THR A 94 -0.21 0.30 -0.02
CA THR A 94 1.22 -0.06 0.02
C THR A 94 1.94 0.57 1.22
N TYR A 95 1.61 1.80 1.59
CA TYR A 95 2.15 2.44 2.80
C TYR A 95 1.81 1.64 4.07
N ILE A 96 0.54 1.25 4.25
CA ILE A 96 0.11 0.45 5.41
C ILE A 96 0.79 -0.93 5.38
N HIS A 97 0.99 -1.52 4.20
CA HIS A 97 1.69 -2.80 4.03
C HIS A 97 3.17 -2.74 4.43
N VAL A 98 3.87 -1.67 4.06
CA VAL A 98 5.24 -1.41 4.51
C VAL A 98 5.29 -1.24 6.03
N LEU A 99 4.34 -0.49 6.60
CA LEU A 99 4.26 -0.30 8.04
C LEU A 99 4.07 -1.62 8.79
N TYR A 100 3.21 -2.49 8.27
CA TYR A 100 3.01 -3.85 8.79
C TYR A 100 4.32 -4.67 8.75
N SER A 101 5.07 -4.59 7.65
CA SER A 101 6.37 -5.24 7.51
C SER A 101 7.40 -4.74 8.54
N VAL A 102 7.41 -3.43 8.79
CA VAL A 102 8.25 -2.81 9.83
C VAL A 102 7.85 -3.32 11.21
N GLN A 103 6.55 -3.37 11.52
CA GLN A 103 6.07 -3.89 12.81
C GLN A 103 6.49 -5.35 13.04
N VAL A 104 6.41 -6.20 12.01
CA VAL A 104 6.80 -7.60 12.17
C VAL A 104 8.31 -7.71 12.40
N ARG A 105 9.12 -6.89 11.71
CA ARG A 105 10.58 -6.85 11.92
C ARG A 105 10.95 -6.38 13.32
N THR A 106 10.31 -5.34 13.83
CA THR A 106 10.59 -4.83 15.19
C THR A 106 10.14 -5.81 16.27
N ASN A 107 9.01 -6.50 16.06
CA ASN A 107 8.57 -7.59 16.93
C ASN A 107 9.58 -8.75 16.93
N TYR A 108 10.15 -9.10 15.77
CA TYR A 108 11.21 -10.10 15.67
C TYR A 108 12.49 -9.69 16.42
N LEU A 109 12.90 -8.43 16.30
CA LEU A 109 14.06 -7.87 17.02
C LEU A 109 13.78 -7.60 18.51
N LYS A 110 12.54 -7.81 18.99
CA LYS A 110 12.07 -7.46 20.34
C LYS A 110 12.33 -5.99 20.71
N TRP A 111 12.27 -5.09 19.72
CA TRP A 111 12.42 -3.67 19.96
C TRP A 111 11.10 -3.06 20.48
N PRO A 112 11.13 -2.27 21.57
CA PRO A 112 9.92 -1.64 22.10
C PRO A 112 9.46 -0.54 21.14
N GLY A 113 8.56 -0.87 20.23
CA GLY A 113 7.88 0.12 19.40
C GLY A 113 6.38 -0.06 19.50
N LYS A 114 5.65 1.06 19.45
CA LYS A 114 4.19 1.06 19.41
C LYS A 114 3.75 1.72 18.11
N VAL A 115 2.78 1.11 17.45
CA VAL A 115 2.08 1.75 16.34
C VAL A 115 1.19 2.84 16.95
N LYS A 116 1.41 4.08 16.54
CA LYS A 116 0.54 5.21 16.89
C LYS A 116 -0.14 5.69 15.62
N THR A 117 -1.33 6.23 15.74
CA THR A 117 -2.06 6.80 14.62
C THR A 117 -2.13 8.31 14.82
N ILE A 118 -1.65 9.09 13.86
CA ILE A 118 -1.82 10.56 13.85
C ILE A 118 -2.65 10.94 12.63
N MET A 119 -3.74 11.66 12.85
CA MET A 119 -4.69 12.08 11.80
C MET A 119 -5.13 10.93 10.86
N GLY A 120 -5.40 9.74 11.40
CA GLY A 120 -5.83 8.58 10.62
C GLY A 120 -4.72 7.85 9.85
N ILE A 121 -3.50 8.39 9.82
CA ILE A 121 -2.33 7.75 9.20
C ILE A 121 -1.57 6.98 10.30
N PRO A 122 -1.49 5.64 10.20
CA PRO A 122 -0.72 4.86 11.16
C PRO A 122 0.78 5.06 10.91
N TYR A 123 1.55 5.34 11.95
CA TYR A 123 3.01 5.47 11.90
C TYR A 123 3.67 4.65 13.01
N TYR A 124 4.87 4.14 12.73
CA TYR A 124 5.59 3.27 13.66
C TYR A 124 6.54 4.12 14.50
N HIS A 125 6.27 4.25 15.80
CA HIS A 125 7.18 4.93 16.71
C HIS A 125 8.12 3.90 17.35
N VAL A 126 9.37 3.89 16.90
CA VAL A 126 10.44 3.10 17.53
C VAL A 126 10.93 3.86 18.76
N SER A 127 10.69 3.35 19.97
CA SER A 127 11.44 3.84 21.12
C SER A 127 12.84 3.25 21.05
N LYS A 128 13.87 4.09 20.86
CA LYS A 128 15.25 3.62 21.01
C LYS A 128 15.39 3.05 22.41
N LYS A 129 16.00 1.86 22.52
CA LYS A 129 16.47 1.35 23.80
C LYS A 129 17.53 2.36 24.24
N VAL A 130 17.25 3.16 25.28
CA VAL A 130 18.29 3.99 25.90
C VAL A 130 19.42 3.05 26.24
N GLU A 131 20.58 3.26 25.64
CA GLU A 131 21.82 2.54 25.93
C GLU A 131 22.22 2.88 27.37
N LYS A 132 21.60 2.20 28.34
CA LYS A 132 22.11 2.15 29.70
C LYS A 132 23.30 1.20 29.66
N ASN A 133 24.51 1.75 29.49
CA ASN A 133 25.75 1.25 30.08
C ASN A 133 26.91 2.23 29.85
N GLY A 134 27.29 2.94 30.92
CA GLY A 134 28.56 3.66 31.11
C GLY A 134 28.63 4.11 32.58
N PRO A 135 29.76 3.92 33.29
CA PRO A 135 29.78 3.33 34.63
C PRO A 135 29.42 4.31 35.77
N VAL A 136 28.88 3.72 36.85
CA VAL A 136 28.93 4.29 38.20
C VAL A 136 30.40 4.38 38.58
N HIS A 137 31.00 5.58 38.48
CA HIS A 137 32.15 5.91 39.30
C HIS A 137 31.62 6.31 40.67
N LYS A 138 31.72 5.37 41.62
CA LYS A 138 32.05 5.75 42.99
C LYS A 138 33.47 6.27 42.93
N ASP A 139 33.69 7.45 43.48
CA ASP A 139 34.66 7.78 44.54
C ASP A 139 34.38 9.21 45.03
#